data_AF-A0A849EII7-F1
#
_entry.id   AF-A0A849EII7-F1
#
_cell.length_a   1.000
_cell.length_b   1.000
_cell.length_c   1.000
_cell.angle_alpha   90.00
_cell.angle_beta   90.00
_cell.angle_gamma   90.00
#
_symmetry.space_group_name_H-M   'P 1'
#
loop_
_entity.id
_entity.type
_entity.pdbx_description
1 polymer ?
#
loop_
_entity_poly.entity_id
_entity_poly.type
_entity_poly.pdbx_seq_one_letter_code
_entity_poly.pdbx_strand_id
1 'polypeptide(L)'
;MRNLPVLTIVVLFGLFGCSSQKKLVQEAPFTIKDPSCQDYTAGREEGGSGFTLNLPIENNLEDVTFEEIYFRGHIMKPSLAQNENGSVLVCEHKNENLNVKSDMIMHADPKEEIGNQPPPLPKTDQREFPFELEMDEVVISYREKGQKRMKYFKLKGVKEKQPLLYRSRPKN
;
A
#
# COMPACT_ATOMS: atom_id res chain seq x y z
N MET A 1 46.55 36.32 13.53
CA MET A 1 45.15 36.57 13.10
C MET A 1 45.05 36.49 11.57
N ARG A 2 45.20 35.32 10.93
CA ARG A 2 45.15 35.19 9.45
C ARG A 2 44.45 33.91 8.96
N ASN A 3 43.69 33.25 9.84
CA ASN A 3 43.15 31.90 9.62
C ASN A 3 41.61 31.89 9.64
N LEU A 4 41.00 33.02 10.04
CA LEU A 4 39.56 33.21 10.12
C LEU A 4 38.82 33.01 8.79
N PRO A 5 39.34 33.41 7.60
CA PRO A 5 38.60 33.19 6.34
C PRO A 5 38.54 31.72 5.93
N VAL A 6 39.53 30.90 6.33
CA VAL A 6 39.60 29.46 5.99
C VAL A 6 38.55 28.67 6.77
N LEU A 7 38.30 29.03 8.03
CA LEU A 7 37.28 28.39 8.86
C LEU A 7 35.86 28.63 8.32
N THR A 8 35.57 29.82 7.80
CA THR A 8 34.27 30.17 7.20
C THR A 8 33.99 29.45 5.88
N ILE A 9 35.00 29.15 5.08
CA ILE A 9 34.82 28.43 3.80
C ILE A 9 34.46 26.96 4.03
N VAL A 10 35.01 26.32 5.06
CA VAL A 10 34.72 24.90 5.38
C VAL A 10 33.28 24.70 5.88
N VAL A 11 32.72 25.69 6.58
CA VAL A 11 31.34 25.63 7.09
C VAL A 11 30.30 25.80 5.95
N LEU A 12 30.64 26.51 4.88
CA LEU A 12 29.72 26.74 3.75
C LEU A 12 29.54 25.52 2.83
N PHE A 13 30.52 24.60 2.79
CA PHE A 13 30.44 23.39 1.94
C PHE A 13 29.69 22.21 2.60
N GLY A 14 29.34 22.30 3.88
CA GLY A 14 28.69 21.21 4.62
C GLY A 14 27.18 21.07 4.45
N LEU A 15 26.50 22.02 3.79
CA LEU A 15 25.02 22.05 3.72
C LEU A 15 24.42 21.50 2.43
N PHE A 16 25.22 20.94 1.52
CA PHE A 16 24.69 20.19 0.36
C PHE A 16 24.29 18.77 0.77
N GLY A 17 23.35 18.67 1.70
CA GLY A 17 22.60 17.44 1.94
C GLY A 17 21.79 17.13 0.69
N CYS A 18 22.30 16.21 -0.13
CA CYS A 18 21.57 15.66 -1.26
C CYS A 18 20.36 14.90 -0.70
N SER A 19 19.21 15.58 -0.64
CA SER A 19 17.92 14.94 -0.37
C SER A 19 17.74 13.86 -1.42
N SER A 20 17.80 12.60 -0.99
CA SER A 20 17.55 11.43 -1.83
C SER A 20 16.05 11.37 -2.13
N GLN A 21 15.57 12.32 -2.94
CA GLN A 21 14.18 12.32 -3.42
C GLN A 21 13.98 11.08 -4.28
N LYS A 22 13.00 10.26 -3.89
CA LYS A 22 12.53 9.12 -4.67
C LYS A 22 12.03 9.66 -6.01
N LYS A 23 12.84 9.55 -7.07
CA LYS A 23 12.49 10.09 -8.39
C LYS A 23 11.37 9.26 -8.99
N LEU A 24 10.21 9.88 -9.19
CA LEU A 24 9.13 9.34 -10.00
C LEU A 24 9.58 9.34 -11.46
N VAL A 25 9.46 8.19 -12.12
CA VAL A 25 9.73 8.03 -13.54
C VAL A 25 8.40 8.11 -14.26
N GLN A 26 8.28 9.01 -15.24
CA GLN A 26 7.07 9.20 -16.04
C GLN A 26 6.88 8.12 -17.10
N GLU A 27 7.96 7.49 -17.56
CA GLU A 27 7.94 6.47 -18.60
C GLU A 27 8.43 5.13 -18.06
N ALA A 28 7.51 4.18 -17.90
CA ALA A 28 7.83 2.80 -17.56
C ALA A 28 7.98 1.95 -18.84
N PRO A 29 8.82 0.90 -18.82
CA PRO A 29 8.96 -0.03 -19.95
C PRO A 29 7.74 -0.96 -20.12
N PHE A 30 6.72 -0.83 -19.26
CA PHE A 30 5.49 -1.61 -19.27
C PHE A 30 4.28 -0.69 -19.43
N THR A 31 3.27 -1.18 -20.16
CA THR A 31 1.98 -0.50 -20.29
C THR A 31 0.95 -1.24 -19.45
N ILE A 32 0.26 -0.50 -18.57
CA ILE A 32 -0.87 -1.02 -17.79
C ILE A 32 -2.15 -0.59 -18.48
N LYS A 33 -3.00 -1.54 -18.83
CA LYS A 33 -4.33 -1.25 -19.39
C LYS A 33 -5.41 -1.59 -18.39
N ASP A 34 -6.40 -0.70 -18.31
CA ASP A 34 -7.59 -0.85 -17.47
C ASP A 34 -7.29 -1.29 -16.03
N PRO A 35 -6.50 -0.49 -15.28
CA PRO A 35 -6.31 -0.72 -13.85
C PRO A 35 -7.69 -0.76 -13.16
N SER A 36 -7.93 -1.79 -12.36
CA SER A 36 -9.22 -1.95 -11.67
C SER A 36 -9.06 -2.25 -10.20
N CYS A 37 -9.85 -1.57 -9.37
CA CYS A 37 -9.96 -1.84 -7.94
C CYS A 37 -11.30 -2.52 -7.67
N GLN A 38 -11.29 -3.57 -6.86
CA GLN A 38 -12.50 -4.29 -6.48
C GLN A 38 -12.52 -4.47 -4.97
N ASP A 39 -13.46 -3.82 -4.32
CA ASP A 39 -13.65 -3.98 -2.88
C ASP A 39 -14.37 -5.30 -2.60
N TYR A 40 -14.05 -5.93 -1.46
CA TYR A 40 -14.77 -7.10 -0.99
C TYR A 40 -15.13 -6.97 0.48
N THR A 41 -16.28 -7.56 0.84
CA THR A 41 -16.72 -7.70 2.22
C THR A 41 -17.22 -9.12 2.44
N ALA A 42 -16.63 -9.81 3.40
CA ALA A 42 -17.08 -11.12 3.79
C ALA A 42 -18.36 -11.04 4.63
N GLY A 43 -19.31 -11.95 4.40
CA GLY A 43 -20.56 -12.01 5.17
C GLY A 43 -20.42 -12.55 6.60
N ARG A 44 -19.19 -12.76 7.07
CA ARG A 44 -18.88 -13.18 8.44
C ARG A 44 -17.83 -12.23 9.01
N GLU A 45 -17.96 -11.96 10.31
CA GLU A 45 -17.02 -11.15 11.08
C GLU A 45 -15.56 -11.57 10.90
N GLU A 46 -15.27 -12.88 10.85
CA GLU A 46 -13.91 -13.41 10.68
C GLU A 46 -13.30 -13.14 9.29
N GLY A 47 -14.15 -13.03 8.25
CA GLY A 47 -13.70 -12.87 6.88
C GLY A 47 -13.17 -11.47 6.57
N GLY A 48 -13.66 -10.47 7.30
CA GLY A 48 -13.21 -9.08 7.20
C GLY A 48 -13.63 -8.39 5.90
N SER A 49 -13.01 -7.24 5.65
CA SER A 49 -13.15 -6.48 4.41
C SER A 49 -11.78 -6.19 3.83
N GLY A 50 -11.73 -5.82 2.55
CA GLY A 50 -10.50 -5.49 1.87
C GLY A 50 -10.77 -4.99 0.47
N PHE A 51 -9.70 -4.80 -0.29
CA PHE A 51 -9.77 -4.48 -1.71
C PHE A 51 -8.70 -5.23 -2.48
N THR A 52 -9.03 -5.56 -3.73
CA THR A 52 -8.15 -6.21 -4.68
C THR A 52 -7.90 -5.25 -5.84
N LEU A 53 -6.65 -4.85 -6.00
CA LEU A 53 -6.19 -4.04 -7.12
C LEU A 53 -5.61 -4.96 -8.20
N ASN A 54 -6.19 -4.91 -9.39
CA ASN A 54 -5.78 -5.65 -10.57
C ASN A 54 -5.19 -4.69 -11.60
N LEU A 55 -3.95 -4.94 -11.99
CA LEU A 55 -3.20 -4.15 -12.97
C LEU A 55 -2.74 -5.09 -14.11
N PRO A 56 -3.53 -5.21 -15.19
CA PRO A 56 -3.14 -5.96 -16.37
C PRO A 56 -1.96 -5.32 -17.10
N ILE A 57 -0.94 -6.11 -17.43
CA ILE A 57 0.27 -5.67 -18.13
C ILE A 57 0.36 -6.37 -19.48
N GLU A 58 0.51 -5.59 -20.55
CA GLU A 58 0.56 -6.12 -21.92
C GLU A 58 1.97 -6.55 -22.38
N ASN A 59 3.03 -6.04 -21.75
CA ASN A 59 4.40 -6.25 -22.21
C ASN A 59 5.14 -7.33 -21.39
N ASN A 60 6.14 -7.98 -22.00
CA ASN A 60 6.99 -8.95 -21.32
C ASN A 60 7.77 -8.31 -20.16
N LEU A 61 7.65 -8.92 -18.99
CA LEU A 61 8.25 -8.50 -17.71
C LEU A 61 9.56 -9.21 -17.40
N GLU A 62 10.21 -9.81 -18.40
CA GLU A 62 11.33 -10.75 -18.20
C GLU A 62 12.49 -10.18 -17.37
N ASP A 63 12.65 -8.85 -17.37
CA ASP A 63 13.71 -8.15 -16.62
C ASP A 63 13.20 -7.17 -15.56
N VAL A 64 11.90 -7.18 -15.22
CA VAL A 64 11.32 -6.23 -14.24
C VAL A 64 10.75 -6.97 -13.03
N THR A 65 11.28 -6.66 -11.85
CA THR A 65 10.75 -7.15 -10.57
C THR A 65 9.96 -6.04 -9.87
N PHE A 66 8.71 -6.33 -9.53
CA PHE A 66 7.87 -5.45 -8.72
C PHE A 66 8.06 -5.79 -7.24
N GLU A 67 8.36 -4.79 -6.41
CA GLU A 67 8.57 -5.01 -4.96
C GLU A 67 7.39 -4.52 -4.14
N GLU A 68 6.98 -3.26 -4.33
CA GLU A 68 5.91 -2.63 -3.56
C GLU A 68 5.00 -1.78 -4.45
N ILE A 69 3.72 -1.76 -4.11
CA ILE A 69 2.71 -0.89 -4.71
C ILE A 69 2.09 -0.04 -3.61
N TYR A 70 1.96 1.24 -3.91
CA TYR A 70 1.44 2.28 -3.05
C TYR A 70 0.08 2.70 -3.61
N PHE A 71 -0.99 2.46 -2.85
CA PHE A 71 -2.36 2.80 -3.24
C PHE A 71 -3.18 3.16 -1.99
N ARG A 72 -3.87 4.30 -2.01
CA ARG A 72 -4.73 4.79 -0.90
C ARG A 72 -4.08 4.78 0.49
N GLY A 73 -2.79 5.09 0.57
CA GLY A 73 -2.04 5.07 1.85
C GLY A 73 -1.57 3.69 2.29
N HIS A 74 -1.86 2.63 1.54
CA HIS A 74 -1.42 1.27 1.81
C HIS A 74 -0.22 0.88 0.95
N ILE A 75 0.71 0.16 1.57
CA ILE A 75 1.89 -0.42 0.91
C ILE A 75 1.69 -1.93 0.81
N MET A 76 1.48 -2.40 -0.42
CA MET A 76 1.17 -3.80 -0.73
C MET A 76 2.30 -4.43 -1.53
N LYS A 77 2.45 -5.76 -1.40
CA LYS A 77 3.34 -6.52 -2.27
C LYS A 77 2.54 -7.08 -3.44
N PRO A 78 2.88 -6.74 -4.69
CA PRO A 78 2.25 -7.33 -5.86
C PRO A 78 2.51 -8.83 -5.94
N SER A 79 1.49 -9.57 -6.36
CA SER A 79 1.60 -10.95 -6.83
C SER A 79 1.38 -10.98 -8.34
N LEU A 80 2.26 -11.67 -9.07
CA LEU A 80 2.13 -11.83 -10.51
C LEU A 80 1.23 -13.03 -10.79
N ALA A 81 0.10 -12.80 -11.44
CA ALA A 81 -0.78 -13.85 -11.96
C ALA A 81 -0.65 -13.88 -13.50
N GLN A 82 -0.54 -15.08 -14.08
CA GLN A 82 -0.62 -15.25 -15.53
C GLN A 82 -2.05 -15.58 -15.94
N ASN A 83 -2.58 -14.83 -16.89
CA ASN A 83 -3.85 -15.10 -17.56
C ASN A 83 -3.61 -15.41 -19.03
N GLU A 84 -4.62 -15.96 -19.71
CA GLU A 84 -4.57 -16.33 -21.14
C GLU A 84 -4.20 -15.16 -22.07
N ASN A 85 -4.43 -13.91 -21.64
CA ASN A 85 -4.17 -12.68 -22.41
C ASN A 85 -2.95 -11.87 -21.92
N GLY A 86 -2.16 -12.36 -20.97
CA GLY A 86 -0.97 -11.65 -20.47
C GLY A 86 -0.73 -11.80 -18.97
N SER A 87 0.19 -10.99 -18.45
CA SER A 87 0.51 -10.97 -17.02
C SER A 87 -0.34 -9.93 -16.30
N VAL A 88 -0.91 -10.28 -15.15
CA VAL A 88 -1.70 -9.36 -14.30
C VAL A 88 -1.03 -9.25 -12.95
N LEU A 89 -0.73 -8.03 -12.51
CA LEU A 89 -0.35 -7.79 -11.12
C LEU A 89 -1.61 -7.69 -10.27
N VAL A 90 -1.70 -8.58 -9.29
CA VAL A 90 -2.78 -8.61 -8.31
C VAL A 90 -2.21 -8.19 -6.96
N CYS A 91 -2.80 -7.16 -6.38
CA CYS A 91 -2.51 -6.73 -5.02
C CYS A 91 -3.76 -6.88 -4.18
N GLU A 92 -3.69 -7.66 -3.12
CA GLU A 92 -4.77 -7.76 -2.15
C GLU A 92 -4.37 -7.01 -0.89
N HIS A 93 -5.24 -6.09 -0.47
CA HIS A 93 -5.20 -5.53 0.87
C HIS A 93 -6.37 -6.07 1.66
N LYS A 94 -6.07 -6.74 2.77
CA LYS A 94 -7.06 -7.08 3.78
C LYS A 94 -7.02 -5.98 4.83
N ASN A 95 -8.15 -5.32 5.05
CA ASN A 95 -8.28 -4.41 6.18
C ASN A 95 -8.11 -5.24 7.45
N GLU A 96 -7.31 -4.73 8.39
CA GLU A 96 -7.21 -5.38 9.69
C GLU A 96 -8.61 -5.47 10.29
N ASN A 97 -8.97 -6.69 10.67
CA ASN A 97 -10.28 -6.95 11.22
C ASN A 97 -10.31 -6.30 12.61
N LEU A 98 -11.03 -5.19 12.74
CA LEU A 98 -11.20 -4.45 14.00
C LEU A 98 -11.89 -5.27 15.09
N ASN A 99 -12.36 -6.47 14.77
CA ASN A 99 -12.87 -7.45 15.72
C ASN A 99 -11.74 -8.12 16.51
N VAL A 100 -10.89 -7.30 17.14
CA VAL A 100 -10.27 -7.73 18.39
C VAL A 100 -11.44 -7.85 19.36
N LYS A 101 -11.89 -9.08 19.63
CA LYS A 101 -12.79 -9.33 20.74
C LYS A 101 -12.07 -8.87 22.00
N SER A 102 -12.36 -7.65 22.42
CA SER A 102 -11.96 -7.17 23.75
C SER A 102 -12.65 -8.07 24.75
N ASP A 103 -11.89 -8.62 25.69
CA ASP A 103 -12.44 -9.41 26.79
C ASP A 103 -13.35 -8.48 27.60
N MET A 104 -14.66 -8.61 27.38
CA MET A 104 -15.70 -7.75 27.93
C MET A 104 -16.55 -8.59 28.85
N ILE A 105 -16.61 -8.19 30.11
CA ILE A 105 -17.48 -8.81 31.11
C ILE A 105 -18.89 -8.31 30.83
N MET A 106 -19.79 -9.23 30.45
CA MET A 106 -21.21 -8.95 30.26
C MET A 106 -21.99 -9.64 31.38
N HIS A 107 -22.29 -8.90 32.45
CA HIS A 107 -22.83 -9.45 33.70
C HIS A 107 -24.23 -8.86 33.98
N ALA A 108 -25.09 -9.63 34.65
CA ALA A 108 -26.46 -9.19 34.95
C ALA A 108 -26.50 -7.99 35.93
N ASP A 109 -25.52 -7.87 36.82
CA ASP A 109 -25.30 -6.70 37.69
C ASP A 109 -24.36 -5.70 37.01
N PRO A 110 -24.80 -4.45 36.71
CA PRO A 110 -23.98 -3.43 36.07
C PRO A 110 -22.69 -3.06 36.82
N LYS A 111 -22.62 -3.31 38.14
CA LYS A 111 -21.41 -2.99 38.93
C LYS A 111 -20.21 -3.86 38.53
N GLU A 112 -20.47 -5.08 38.07
CA GLU A 112 -19.44 -6.02 37.65
C GLU A 112 -18.90 -5.70 36.24
N GLU A 113 -19.53 -4.78 35.52
CA GLU A 113 -19.05 -4.29 34.21
C GLU A 113 -18.13 -3.05 34.35
N ILE A 114 -17.97 -2.52 35.56
CA ILE A 114 -17.09 -1.38 35.86
C ILE A 114 -15.65 -1.83 35.67
N GLY A 115 -15.06 -1.50 34.52
CA GLY A 115 -13.70 -1.88 34.16
C GLY A 115 -13.55 -2.41 32.73
N ASN A 116 -14.66 -2.64 32.02
CA ASN A 116 -14.64 -2.94 30.59
C ASN A 116 -13.87 -1.85 29.82
N GLN A 117 -12.81 -2.26 29.11
CA GLN A 117 -11.98 -1.34 28.35
C GLN A 117 -12.49 -1.19 26.91
N PRO A 118 -12.35 0.00 26.30
CA PRO A 118 -12.62 0.14 24.88
C PRO A 118 -11.67 -0.76 24.08
N PRO A 119 -12.11 -1.26 22.91
CA PRO A 119 -11.23 -2.02 22.03
C PRO A 119 -10.01 -1.17 21.64
N PRO A 120 -8.83 -1.80 21.47
CA PRO A 120 -7.64 -1.08 21.06
C PRO A 120 -7.87 -0.45 19.68
N LEU A 121 -7.37 0.77 19.49
CA LEU A 121 -7.41 1.43 18.18
C LEU A 121 -6.64 0.58 17.15
N PRO A 122 -7.09 0.56 15.88
CA PRO A 122 -6.36 -0.11 14.82
C PRO A 122 -4.92 0.39 14.75
N LYS A 123 -3.99 -0.54 14.66
CA LYS A 123 -2.60 -0.22 14.34
C LYS A 123 -2.57 0.10 12.85
N THR A 124 -2.71 1.38 12.51
CA THR A 124 -2.36 1.81 11.16
C THR A 124 -0.86 1.58 11.00
N ASP A 125 -0.47 0.76 10.01
CA ASP A 125 0.93 0.51 9.67
C ASP A 125 1.65 1.86 9.50
N GLN A 126 2.48 2.26 10.49
CA GLN A 126 3.16 3.55 10.54
C GLN A 126 4.34 3.62 9.55
N ARG A 127 4.25 2.95 8.41
CA ARG A 127 5.24 3.11 7.35
C ARG A 127 5.03 4.50 6.75
N GLU A 128 6.03 5.36 6.88
CA GLU A 128 6.03 6.70 6.29
C GLU A 128 5.66 6.60 4.81
N PHE A 129 4.43 6.99 4.49
CA PHE A 129 3.93 6.95 3.12
C PHE A 129 4.53 8.14 2.38
N PRO A 130 5.50 7.94 1.48
CA PRO A 130 6.38 9.01 1.02
C PRO A 130 5.78 9.77 -0.18
N PHE A 131 4.53 9.48 -0.54
CA PHE A 131 3.86 10.00 -1.73
C PHE A 131 2.47 10.52 -1.35
N GLU A 132 2.08 11.70 -1.82
CA GLU A 132 0.68 12.12 -1.78
C GLU A 132 -0.01 11.57 -3.04
N LEU A 133 -1.00 10.69 -2.85
CA LEU A 133 -1.77 10.04 -3.92
C LEU A 133 -3.26 10.29 -3.73
N GLU A 134 -3.93 10.61 -4.83
CA GLU A 134 -5.39 10.68 -4.91
C GLU A 134 -6.02 9.27 -4.94
N MET A 135 -7.35 9.18 -4.79
CA MET A 135 -8.06 7.89 -4.69
C MET A 135 -7.94 6.98 -5.93
N ASP A 136 -7.63 7.56 -7.09
CA ASP A 136 -7.48 6.92 -8.40
C ASP A 136 -6.02 6.81 -8.85
N GLU A 137 -5.06 7.22 -8.01
CA GLU A 137 -3.64 7.17 -8.29
C GLU A 137 -2.96 5.98 -7.62
N VAL A 138 -2.08 5.32 -8.38
CA VAL A 138 -1.26 4.19 -7.92
C VAL A 138 0.20 4.51 -8.20
N VAL A 139 1.08 4.27 -7.23
CA VAL A 139 2.52 4.26 -7.46
C VAL A 139 3.07 2.84 -7.37
N ILE A 140 3.75 2.41 -8.42
CA ILE A 140 4.34 1.08 -8.53
C ILE A 140 5.85 1.24 -8.39
N SER A 141 6.44 0.57 -7.41
CA SER A 141 7.89 0.45 -7.31
C SER A 141 8.36 -0.81 -8.04
N TYR A 142 9.34 -0.62 -8.92
CA TYR A 142 9.92 -1.70 -9.70
C TYR A 142 11.44 -1.55 -9.82
N ARG A 143 12.09 -2.67 -10.08
CA ARG A 143 13.53 -2.78 -10.30
C ARG A 143 13.80 -3.52 -11.61
N GLU A 144 14.59 -2.92 -12.47
CA GLU A 144 15.11 -3.57 -13.68
C GLU A 144 16.34 -4.42 -13.32
N LYS A 145 16.43 -5.62 -13.90
CA LYS A 145 17.53 -6.56 -13.72
C LYS A 145 18.85 -5.90 -14.14
N GLY A 146 19.76 -5.71 -13.17
CA GLY A 146 21.05 -5.04 -13.37
C GLY A 146 21.11 -3.58 -12.91
N GLN A 147 19.99 -2.94 -12.54
CA GLN A 147 19.97 -1.61 -11.95
C GLN A 147 19.70 -1.69 -10.43
N LYS A 148 20.57 -1.09 -9.62
CA LYS A 148 20.40 -0.98 -8.15
C LYS A 148 19.40 0.11 -7.73
N ARG A 149 18.87 0.90 -8.66
CA ARG A 149 17.98 2.03 -8.35
C ARG A 149 16.52 1.58 -8.47
N MET A 150 15.78 1.75 -7.38
CA MET A 150 14.32 1.61 -7.41
C MET A 150 13.73 2.72 -8.28
N LYS A 151 12.85 2.35 -9.21
CA LYS A 151 12.06 3.29 -10.00
C LYS A 151 10.64 3.27 -9.47
N TYR A 152 10.00 4.44 -9.48
CA TYR A 152 8.63 4.60 -9.04
C TYR A 152 7.82 5.12 -10.21
N PHE A 153 6.84 4.36 -10.67
CA PHE A 153 5.95 4.74 -11.76
C PHE A 153 4.58 5.15 -11.19
N LYS A 154 4.10 6.35 -11.52
CA LYS A 154 2.78 6.83 -11.13
C LYS A 154 1.79 6.56 -12.26
N LEU A 155 0.72 5.83 -11.96
CA LEU A 155 -0.42 5.57 -12.83
C LEU A 155 -1.64 6.34 -12.29
N LYS A 156 -2.47 6.88 -13.19
CA LYS A 156 -3.75 7.52 -12.87
C LYS A 156 -4.91 6.78 -13.54
N GLY A 157 -6.12 6.93 -13.00
CA GLY A 157 -7.34 6.42 -13.63
C GLY A 157 -7.68 4.98 -13.29
N VAL A 158 -7.43 4.55 -12.05
CA VAL A 158 -7.94 3.25 -11.55
C VAL A 158 -9.46 3.24 -11.58
N LYS A 159 -10.05 2.28 -12.30
CA LYS A 159 -11.51 2.08 -12.36
C LYS A 159 -11.99 1.29 -11.15
N GLU A 160 -12.95 1.81 -10.42
CA GLU A 160 -13.63 1.05 -9.37
C GLU A 160 -14.65 0.09 -9.97
N LYS A 161 -14.55 -1.19 -9.60
CA LYS A 161 -15.53 -2.22 -9.91
C LYS A 161 -16.54 -2.33 -8.78
N GLN A 162 -17.66 -2.99 -9.07
CA GLN A 162 -18.69 -3.24 -8.07
C GLN A 162 -18.12 -4.07 -6.89
N PRO A 163 -18.45 -3.69 -5.65
CA PRO A 163 -17.98 -4.39 -4.47
C PRO A 163 -18.55 -5.80 -4.41
N LEU A 164 -17.70 -6.78 -4.07
CA LEU A 164 -18.09 -8.16 -3.86
C LEU A 164 -18.58 -8.36 -2.42
N LEU A 165 -19.89 -8.55 -2.28
CA LEU A 165 -20.53 -8.87 -1.01
C LEU A 165 -20.74 -10.38 -0.92
N TYR A 166 -19.89 -11.07 -0.18
CA TYR A 166 -20.05 -12.51 0.04
C TYR A 166 -21.12 -12.77 1.08
N ARG A 167 -22.07 -13.64 0.80
CA ARG A 167 -23.07 -14.07 1.79
C ARG A 167 -22.48 -15.08 2.76
N SER A 168 -22.89 -15.02 4.03
CA SER A 168 -22.60 -16.11 4.96
C SER A 168 -23.39 -17.36 4.59
N ARG A 169 -22.74 -18.53 4.71
CA ARG A 169 -23.44 -19.81 4.58
C ARG A 169 -24.46 -19.94 5.71
N PRO A 170 -25.73 -20.32 5.43
CA PRO A 170 -26.72 -20.55 6.48
C PRO A 170 -26.21 -21.61 7.46
N LYS A 171 -26.48 -21.39 8.75
CA LYS A 171 -26.16 -22.33 9.82
C LYS A 171 -27.16 -23.49 9.72
N ASN A 172 -26.69 -24.68 9.35
CA ASN A 172 -27.46 -25.92 9.44
C ASN A 172 -27.52 -26.40 10.89
#